data_AF-A0A3D0TIV1-F1
#
_entry.id   AF-A0A3D0TIV1-F1
#
_cell.length_a   1.000
_cell.length_b   1.000
_cell.length_c   1.000
_cell.angle_alpha   90.00
_cell.angle_beta   90.00
_cell.angle_gamma   90.00
#
_symmetry.space_group_name_H-M   'P 1'
#
loop_
_entity.id
_entity.type
_entity.pdbx_description
1 polymer ?
#
loop_
_entity_poly.entity_id
_entity_poly.type
_entity_poly.pdbx_seq_one_letter_code
_entity_poly.pdbx_strand_id
1 'polypeptide(L)'
;ILDDAYQHLAIRRDLNILLIDAERGLGNGSLLPLGILREPENQWVRADVIIITKTNLAASDSVMQMLKNELKVNCPVFKFSFEPQRLSR
;
A
#
# COMPACT_ATOMS: atom_id res chain seq x y z
N ILE A 1 13.25 -4.78 11.28
CA ILE A 1 12.15 -4.18 10.48
C ILE A 1 12.82 -3.23 9.51
N LEU A 2 12.45 -3.27 8.23
CA LEU A 2 12.98 -2.38 7.21
C LEU A 2 11.92 -1.32 6.93
N ASP A 3 12.25 -0.06 7.19
CA ASP A 3 11.38 1.07 6.84
C ASP A 3 11.62 1.46 5.38
N ASP A 4 10.53 1.72 4.65
CA ASP A 4 10.52 2.09 3.23
C ASP A 4 11.38 1.23 2.28
N ALA A 5 11.48 -0.07 2.56
CA ALA A 5 12.39 -0.97 1.83
C ALA A 5 11.71 -1.90 0.83
N TYR A 6 10.48 -1.61 0.40
CA TYR A 6 9.75 -2.49 -0.52
C TYR A 6 10.51 -2.70 -1.84
N GLN A 7 11.16 -1.64 -2.36
CA GLN A 7 12.03 -1.67 -3.55
C GLN A 7 13.40 -2.30 -3.30
N HIS A 8 13.83 -2.52 -2.05
CA HIS A 8 15.20 -2.94 -1.77
C HIS A 8 15.38 -4.46 -1.97
N LEU A 9 15.47 -4.88 -3.24
CA LEU A 9 15.46 -6.28 -3.65
C LEU A 9 16.68 -7.10 -3.22
N ALA A 10 17.81 -6.44 -2.93
CA ALA A 10 19.05 -7.11 -2.55
C ALA A 10 18.96 -7.81 -1.17
N ILE A 11 18.01 -7.41 -0.32
CA ILE A 11 17.82 -8.00 1.00
C ILE A 11 16.67 -9.01 0.94
N ARG A 12 16.98 -10.27 1.30
CA ARG A 12 15.98 -11.30 1.52
C ARG A 12 15.07 -10.91 2.69
N ARG A 13 13.76 -11.05 2.49
CA ARG A 13 12.72 -10.80 3.48
C ARG A 13 11.88 -12.06 3.61
N ASP A 14 11.59 -12.47 4.84
CA ASP A 14 10.69 -13.60 5.10
C ASP A 14 9.21 -13.17 5.13
N LEU A 15 8.96 -11.87 5.27
CA LEU A 15 7.64 -11.25 5.15
C LEU A 15 7.79 -9.88 4.49
N ASN A 16 7.05 -9.65 3.42
CA ASN A 16 7.06 -8.41 2.66
C ASN A 16 5.66 -7.77 2.68
N ILE A 17 5.57 -6.61 3.35
CA ILE A 17 4.31 -5.90 3.57
C ILE A 17 4.26 -4.70 2.61
N LEU A 18 3.23 -4.64 1.77
CA LEU A 18 2.97 -3.50 0.91
C LEU A 18 1.94 -2.57 1.55
N LEU A 19 2.29 -1.29 1.66
CA LEU A 19 1.37 -0.26 2.14
C LEU A 19 0.73 0.47 0.96
N ILE A 20 -0.58 0.63 1.00
CA ILE A 20 -1.35 1.45 0.06
C ILE A 20 -2.10 2.50 0.86
N ASP A 21 -2.06 3.74 0.41
CA ASP A 21 -2.76 4.85 1.05
C ASP A 21 -4.23 4.86 0.61
N ALA A 22 -5.19 4.92 1.55
CA ALA A 22 -6.62 4.89 1.23
C ALA A 22 -7.08 6.11 0.41
N GLU A 23 -6.43 7.27 0.58
CA GLU A 23 -6.77 8.51 -0.11
C GLU A 23 -6.17 8.53 -1.51
N ARG A 24 -4.90 8.12 -1.65
CA ARG A 24 -4.15 8.22 -2.91
C ARG A 24 -4.30 6.99 -3.81
N GLY A 25 -4.49 5.79 -3.24
CA GLY A 25 -4.46 4.54 -3.97
C GLY A 25 -3.20 4.41 -4.83
N LEU A 26 -3.37 4.18 -6.14
CA LEU A 26 -2.30 4.17 -7.14
C LEU A 26 -2.19 5.48 -7.95
N GLY A 27 -2.94 6.52 -7.56
CA GLY A 27 -3.01 7.79 -8.27
C GLY A 27 -3.54 7.61 -9.69
N ASN A 28 -2.75 8.02 -10.69
CA ASN A 28 -3.08 7.88 -12.11
C ASN A 28 -2.45 6.63 -12.77
N GLY A 29 -1.95 5.67 -11.99
CA GLY A 29 -1.31 4.45 -12.49
C GLY A 29 0.04 4.67 -13.18
N SER A 30 0.55 5.91 -13.21
CA SER A 30 1.81 6.24 -13.88
C SER A 30 2.99 6.25 -12.91
N LEU A 31 4.15 5.86 -13.43
CA LEU A 31 5.42 5.99 -12.72
C LEU A 31 5.84 7.46 -12.59
N LEU A 32 6.68 7.75 -11.61
CA LEU A 32 7.39 9.02 -11.54
C LEU A 32 8.14 9.32 -12.85
N PRO A 33 8.15 10.58 -13.34
CA PRO A 33 7.54 11.77 -12.73
C PRO A 33 6.06 12.01 -13.11
N LEU A 34 5.49 11.20 -14.01
CA LEU A 34 4.12 11.40 -14.54
C LEU A 34 3.03 11.01 -13.53
N GLY A 35 3.36 10.18 -12.54
CA GLY A 35 2.47 9.78 -11.46
C GLY A 35 3.23 9.54 -10.16
N ILE A 36 2.55 8.91 -9.19
CA ILE A 36 3.10 8.72 -7.83
C ILE A 36 3.81 7.38 -7.63
N LEU A 37 3.72 6.46 -8.60
CA LEU A 37 4.24 5.12 -8.45
C LEU A 37 5.77 5.11 -8.57
N ARG A 38 6.43 4.46 -7.61
CA ARG A 38 7.89 4.21 -7.63
C ARG A 38 8.25 2.95 -8.42
N GLU A 39 7.30 2.04 -8.55
CA GLU A 39 7.39 0.79 -9.30
C GLU A 39 6.05 0.54 -10.00
N PRO A 40 6.02 -0.25 -11.10
CA PRO A 40 4.76 -0.56 -11.76
C PRO A 40 3.78 -1.26 -10.81
N GLU A 41 2.48 -1.04 -10.99
CA GLU A 41 1.44 -1.57 -10.12
C GLU A 41 1.51 -3.10 -9.96
N ASN A 42 1.96 -3.82 -11.00
CA ASN A 42 2.10 -5.27 -10.96
C ASN A 42 3.17 -5.79 -9.97
N GLN A 43 4.00 -4.93 -9.37
CA GLN A 43 4.97 -5.34 -8.36
C GLN A 43 4.34 -5.66 -7.00
N TRP A 44 3.01 -5.53 -6.87
CA TRP A 44 2.25 -6.08 -5.74
C TRP A 44 2.46 -7.59 -5.59
N VAL A 45 2.82 -8.33 -6.66
CA VAL A 45 3.03 -9.79 -6.64
C VAL A 45 4.09 -10.27 -5.64
N ARG A 46 4.96 -9.37 -5.17
CA ARG A 46 5.97 -9.66 -4.14
C ARG A 46 5.45 -9.45 -2.71
N ALA A 47 4.22 -8.98 -2.54
CA ALA A 47 3.62 -8.73 -1.23
C ALA A 47 3.02 -10.02 -0.68
N ASP A 48 3.46 -10.39 0.51
CA ASP A 48 2.80 -11.45 1.29
C ASP A 48 1.51 -10.92 1.93
N VAL A 49 1.47 -9.61 2.22
CA VAL A 49 0.34 -8.91 2.81
C VAL A 49 0.26 -7.49 2.26
N ILE A 50 -0.96 -7.01 2.01
CA ILE A 50 -1.23 -5.59 1.72
C ILE A 50 -1.96 -4.95 2.90
N ILE A 51 -1.54 -3.75 3.29
CA ILE A 51 -2.23 -2.93 4.28
C ILE A 51 -2.68 -1.63 3.63
N ILE A 52 -3.99 -1.39 3.64
CA ILE A 52 -4.58 -0.10 3.29
C ILE A 52 -4.51 0.79 4.52
N THR A 53 -3.73 1.86 4.45
CA THR A 53 -3.49 2.81 5.54
C THR A 53 -4.42 4.01 5.46
N LYS A 54 -4.55 4.76 6.56
CA LYS A 54 -5.36 5.99 6.66
C LYS A 54 -6.85 5.78 6.35
N THR A 55 -7.38 4.60 6.69
CA THR A 55 -8.80 4.29 6.42
C THR A 55 -9.79 5.09 7.28
N ASN A 56 -9.31 5.86 8.26
CA ASN A 56 -10.09 6.85 9.00
C ASN A 56 -10.14 8.23 8.30
N LEU A 57 -9.25 8.48 7.32
CA LEU A 57 -9.17 9.77 6.62
C LEU A 57 -9.84 9.71 5.24
N ALA A 58 -9.91 8.52 4.62
CA ALA A 58 -10.55 8.32 3.33
C ALA A 58 -11.23 6.94 3.26
N ALA A 59 -12.27 6.84 2.42
CA ALA A 59 -12.96 5.59 2.16
C ALA A 59 -12.05 4.63 1.38
N SER A 60 -11.84 3.44 1.93
CA SER A 60 -10.97 2.41 1.34
C SER A 60 -11.62 1.58 0.22
N ASP A 61 -12.91 1.79 -0.06
CA ASP A 61 -13.68 0.85 -0.88
C ASP A 61 -13.29 0.88 -2.36
N SER A 62 -12.93 2.04 -2.89
CA SER A 62 -12.37 2.18 -4.24
C SER A 62 -11.05 1.41 -4.37
N VAL A 63 -10.14 1.57 -3.40
CA VAL A 63 -8.86 0.85 -3.35
C VAL A 63 -9.08 -0.65 -3.25
N MET A 64 -10.02 -1.09 -2.40
CA MET A 64 -10.39 -2.51 -2.30
C MET A 64 -10.93 -3.09 -3.61
N GLN A 65 -11.76 -2.32 -4.34
CA GLN A 65 -12.29 -2.73 -5.63
C GLN A 65 -11.20 -2.81 -6.69
N MET A 66 -10.32 -1.81 -6.77
CA MET A 66 -9.16 -1.80 -7.67
C MET A 66 -8.24 -3.00 -7.41
N LEU A 67 -7.90 -3.28 -6.13
CA LEU A 67 -7.06 -4.43 -5.77
C LEU A 67 -7.70 -5.77 -6.18
N LYS A 68 -9.02 -5.90 -6.05
CA LYS A 68 -9.75 -7.13 -6.39
C LYS A 68 -10.01 -7.30 -7.89
N ASN A 69 -10.47 -6.26 -8.56
CA ASN A 69 -11.04 -6.34 -9.90
C ASN A 69 -9.98 -6.08 -10.98
N GLU A 70 -9.11 -5.10 -10.75
CA GLU A 70 -8.12 -4.66 -11.73
C GLU A 70 -6.82 -5.45 -11.53
N LEU A 71 -6.25 -5.37 -10.33
CA LEU A 71 -4.96 -6.02 -10.03
C LEU A 71 -5.10 -7.50 -9.69
N LYS A 72 -6.29 -7.96 -9.30
CA LYS A 72 -6.58 -9.36 -8.93
C LYS A 72 -5.62 -9.89 -7.87
N VAL A 73 -5.41 -9.09 -6.83
CA VAL A 73 -4.55 -9.44 -5.69
C VAL A 73 -5.03 -10.75 -5.06
N ASN A 74 -4.09 -11.66 -4.81
CA ASN A 74 -4.35 -12.98 -4.22
C ASN A 74 -3.88 -13.11 -2.77
N CYS A 75 -3.13 -12.14 -2.24
CA CYS A 75 -2.66 -12.13 -0.86
C CYS A 75 -3.65 -11.41 0.09
N PRO A 76 -3.58 -11.65 1.41
CA PRO A 76 -4.44 -10.99 2.38
C PRO A 76 -4.31 -9.45 2.34
N VAL A 77 -5.47 -8.78 2.43
CA VAL A 77 -5.56 -7.32 2.47
C VAL A 77 -6.20 -6.89 3.78
N PHE A 78 -5.51 -6.05 4.56
CA PHE A 78 -6.00 -5.50 5.82
C PHE A 78 -6.22 -3.99 5.72
N LYS A 79 -7.08 -3.47 6.61
CA LYS A 79 -7.33 -2.03 6.78
C LYS A 79 -6.67 -1.55 8.07
N PHE A 80 -6.04 -0.39 8.02
CA PHE A 80 -5.41 0.26 9.17
C PHE A 80 -5.89 1.70 9.31
N SER A 81 -6.45 2.00 10.47
CA SER A 81 -6.80 3.34 10.95
C SER A 81 -6.00 3.70 12.20
N PHE A 82 -5.81 4.99 12.43
CA PHE A 82 -5.21 5.51 13.65
C PHE A 82 -6.03 6.69 14.19
N GLU A 83 -6.09 6.83 15.51
CA GLU A 83 -6.72 7.97 16.18
C GLU A 83 -5.68 8.70 17.04
N PRO A 84 -5.31 9.94 16.68
CA PRO A 84 -4.42 10.74 17.52
C PRO A 84 -5.13 11.08 18.82
N GLN A 85 -4.65 10.57 19.96
CA GLN A 85 -5.29 10.84 21.26
C GLN A 85 -4.84 12.17 21.87
N ARG A 86 -3.53 12.35 22.04
CA ARG A 86 -2.95 13.57 22.61
C ARG A 86 -1.44 13.57 22.44
N LEU A 87 -0.84 14.73 22.17
CA LEU A 87 0.58 14.95 22.38
C LEU A 87 0.77 15.44 23.83
N SER A 88 1.25 14.58 24.71
CA SER A 88 1.75 15.00 26.03
C SER A 88 3.17 15.57 25.85
N ARG A 89 3.38 16.80 26.32
CA ARG A 89 4.72 17.35 26.56
C ARG A 89 5.25 16.86 27.91
#